data_AF-A0A2S9GDV6-F1
#
_entry.id   AF-A0A2S9GDV6-F1
#
_cell.length_a   1.000
_cell.length_b   1.000
_cell.length_c   1.000
_cell.angle_alpha   90.00
_cell.angle_beta   90.00
_cell.angle_gamma   90.00
#
_symmetry.space_group_name_H-M   'P 1'
#
loop_
_entity.id
_entity.type
_entity.pdbx_description
1 polymer ?
#
loop_
_entity_poly.entity_id
_entity_poly.type
_entity_poly.pdbx_seq_one_letter_code
_entity_poly.pdbx_strand_id
1 'polypeptide(L)'
;GLATVGFDDEGVRAQSWDLVRDGLFVGYQLDRVFAPRLGVARSNGCSYADSAHHVPIQRMANVSLQPGPEDLSTADLIARVSDGL
;
A
#
# COMPACT_ATOMS: atom_id res chain seq x y z
N GLY A 1 5.46 1.62 9.08
CA GLY A 1 5.97 0.24 9.05
C GLY A 1 7.44 0.26 8.71
N LEU A 2 8.02 -0.87 8.33
CA LEU A 2 9.46 -0.94 8.00
C LEU A 2 9.81 -0.28 6.65
N ALA A 3 8.84 -0.09 5.75
CA ALA A 3 9.05 0.57 4.46
C ALA A 3 8.75 2.08 4.50
N THR A 4 8.76 2.71 5.68
CA THR A 4 8.47 4.15 5.80
C THR A 4 9.63 4.99 5.26
N VAL A 5 9.33 5.86 4.30
CA VAL A 5 10.29 6.80 3.69
C VAL A 5 9.66 8.20 3.56
N GLY A 6 10.49 9.23 3.43
CA GLY A 6 10.01 10.58 3.11
C GLY A 6 9.69 10.77 1.63
N PHE A 7 10.49 10.15 0.77
CA PHE A 7 10.39 10.15 -0.69
C PHE A 7 10.78 8.78 -1.22
N ASP A 8 10.19 8.36 -2.32
CA ASP A 8 10.61 7.17 -3.07
C ASP A 8 11.87 7.47 -3.91
N ASP A 9 12.36 6.46 -4.67
CA ASP A 9 13.63 6.57 -5.40
C ASP A 9 13.55 7.44 -6.68
N GLU A 10 12.36 7.97 -7.02
CA GLU A 10 12.18 8.98 -8.08
C GLU A 10 11.92 10.38 -7.50
N GLY A 11 12.07 10.54 -6.18
CA GLY A 11 11.89 11.79 -5.45
C GLY A 11 10.43 12.16 -5.22
N VAL A 12 9.48 11.21 -5.32
CA VAL A 12 8.06 11.46 -5.07
C VAL A 12 7.78 11.35 -3.58
N ARG A 13 7.17 12.40 -3.00
CA ARG A 13 6.81 12.42 -1.58
C ARG A 13 5.84 11.28 -1.24
N ALA A 14 6.18 10.53 -0.19
CA ALA A 14 5.33 9.47 0.36
C ALA A 14 3.95 10.00 0.77
N GLN A 15 2.94 9.13 0.64
CA GLN A 15 1.53 9.46 0.84
C GLN A 15 0.82 8.36 1.65
N SER A 16 -0.41 8.63 2.05
CA SER A 16 -1.38 7.61 2.49
C SER A 16 -2.58 7.67 1.56
N TRP A 17 -3.02 6.53 1.06
CA TRP A 17 -4.14 6.38 0.14
C TRP A 17 -4.72 4.97 0.25
N ASP A 18 -5.92 4.79 -0.27
CA ASP A 18 -6.58 3.49 -0.27
C ASP A 18 -6.31 2.73 -1.56
N LEU A 19 -6.04 1.42 -1.44
CA LEU A 19 -6.07 0.48 -2.57
C LEU A 19 -7.45 -0.16 -2.69
N VAL A 20 -8.05 -0.48 -1.54
CA VAL A 20 -9.41 -1.02 -1.40
C VAL A 20 -10.11 -0.18 -0.34
N ARG A 21 -11.33 0.27 -0.64
CA ARG A 21 -12.22 0.98 0.29
C ARG A 21 -13.58 0.32 0.27
N ASP A 22 -14.08 -0.06 1.45
CA ASP A 22 -15.39 -0.70 1.62
C ASP A 22 -15.58 -1.93 0.69
N GLY A 23 -14.52 -2.73 0.53
CA GLY A 23 -14.50 -3.91 -0.34
C GLY A 23 -14.37 -3.61 -1.84
N LEU A 24 -14.34 -2.34 -2.24
CA LEU A 24 -14.19 -1.92 -3.63
C LEU A 24 -12.74 -1.55 -3.94
N PHE A 25 -12.25 -1.99 -5.10
CA PHE A 25 -10.97 -1.57 -5.63
C PHE A 25 -11.03 -0.10 -6.07
N VAL A 26 -10.18 0.76 -5.49
CA VAL A 26 -10.24 2.23 -5.69
C VAL A 26 -8.90 2.86 -6.06
N GLY A 27 -7.79 2.12 -6.01
CA GLY A 27 -6.48 2.72 -6.19
C GLY A 27 -5.39 1.73 -6.59
N TYR A 28 -4.39 2.26 -7.30
CA TYR A 28 -3.17 1.56 -7.68
C TYR A 28 -1.99 2.13 -6.90
N GLN A 29 -0.94 1.33 -6.75
CA GLN A 29 0.39 1.84 -6.45
C GLN A 29 1.02 2.28 -7.77
N LEU A 30 1.60 3.47 -7.82
CA LEU A 30 1.99 4.09 -9.08
C LEU A 30 3.37 4.73 -8.97
N ASP A 31 4.13 4.62 -10.05
CA ASP A 31 5.32 5.42 -10.32
C ASP A 31 4.96 6.62 -11.22
N ARG A 32 5.96 7.44 -11.58
CA ARG A 32 5.77 8.59 -12.46
C ARG A 32 5.44 8.23 -13.91
N VAL A 33 5.72 7.00 -14.34
CA VAL A 33 5.50 6.53 -15.71
C VAL A 33 4.04 6.11 -15.92
N PHE A 34 3.47 5.39 -14.97
CA PHE A 34 2.11 4.84 -15.07
C PHE A 34 1.03 5.78 -14.58
N ALA A 35 1.29 6.65 -13.61
CA ALA A 35 0.30 7.62 -13.13
C ALA A 35 -0.44 8.38 -14.26
N PRO A 36 0.25 9.06 -15.19
CA PRO A 36 -0.43 9.77 -16.29
C PRO A 36 -1.15 8.84 -17.26
N ARG A 37 -0.65 7.60 -17.47
CA ARG A 37 -1.28 6.62 -18.38
C ARG A 37 -2.62 6.11 -17.85
N LEU A 38 -2.79 6.15 -16.53
CA LEU A 38 -4.03 5.77 -15.85
C LEU A 38 -4.90 7.00 -15.51
N GLY A 39 -4.58 8.18 -16.05
CA GLY A 39 -5.35 9.40 -15.81
C GLY A 39 -5.23 9.95 -14.39
N VAL A 40 -4.23 9.50 -13.61
CA VAL A 40 -3.96 9.99 -12.26
C VAL A 40 -2.93 11.11 -12.34
N ALA A 41 -3.18 12.21 -11.61
CA ALA A 41 -2.38 13.42 -11.72
C ALA A 41 -0.91 13.23 -11.33
N ARG A 42 -0.59 12.28 -10.43
CA ARG A 42 0.78 12.01 -9.97
C ARG A 42 0.94 10.61 -9.37
N SER A 43 2.20 10.17 -9.29
CA SER A 43 2.65 9.03 -8.49
C SER A 43 2.28 9.19 -7.02
N ASN A 44 1.99 8.06 -6.36
CA ASN A 44 1.80 8.00 -4.91
C ASN A 44 3.08 7.61 -4.14
N GLY A 45 4.23 7.57 -4.82
CA GLY A 45 5.53 7.32 -4.19
C GLY A 45 5.84 5.83 -4.07
N CYS A 46 5.58 5.05 -5.12
CA CYS A 46 5.72 3.60 -5.12
C CYS A 46 6.85 3.08 -6.02
N SER A 47 7.87 3.87 -6.33
CA SER A 47 8.99 3.40 -7.15
C SER A 47 10.23 3.19 -6.29
N TYR A 48 10.73 1.95 -6.29
CA TYR A 48 11.82 1.56 -5.40
C TYR A 48 12.85 0.70 -6.13
N ALA A 49 14.11 0.91 -5.79
CA ALA A 49 15.26 0.09 -6.13
C ALA A 49 15.94 -0.42 -4.86
N ASP A 50 16.61 -1.56 -4.97
CA ASP A 50 17.47 -2.11 -3.92
C ASP A 50 18.84 -1.41 -3.86
N SER A 51 19.24 -0.69 -4.92
CA SER A 51 20.47 0.10 -4.95
C SER A 51 20.43 1.21 -6.00
N ALA A 52 21.35 2.17 -5.88
CA ALA A 52 21.51 3.27 -6.85
C ALA A 52 21.95 2.80 -8.27
N HIS A 53 22.39 1.55 -8.41
CA HIS A 53 22.80 0.98 -9.70
C HIS A 53 21.65 0.30 -10.45
N HIS A 54 20.51 0.11 -9.81
CA HIS A 54 19.35 -0.56 -10.40
C HIS A 54 18.26 0.44 -10.76
N VAL A 55 17.54 0.13 -11.84
CA VAL A 55 16.39 0.93 -12.26
C VAL A 55 15.26 0.72 -11.24
N PRO A 56 14.73 1.79 -10.63
CA PRO A 56 13.60 1.66 -9.73
C PRO A 56 12.37 1.20 -10.51
N ILE A 57 11.57 0.35 -9.89
CA ILE A 57 10.33 -0.17 -10.45
C ILE A 57 9.20 0.03 -9.46
N GLN A 58 7.96 -0.03 -9.96
CA GLN A 58 6.78 -0.02 -9.10
C GLN A 58 6.84 -1.16 -8.07
N ARG A 59 6.88 -0.83 -6.77
CA ARG A 59 6.89 -1.77 -5.64
C ARG A 59 5.97 -1.32 -4.53
N MET A 60 5.61 -2.27 -3.66
CA MET A 60 4.73 -2.02 -2.54
C MET A 60 5.41 -1.13 -1.49
N ALA A 61 4.75 -0.01 -1.17
CA ALA A 61 4.96 0.68 0.10
C ALA A 61 4.38 -0.15 1.28
N ASN A 62 4.27 0.45 2.47
CA ASN A 62 3.55 -0.22 3.57
C ASN A 62 2.08 -0.45 3.19
N VAL A 63 1.65 -1.70 3.11
CA VAL A 63 0.25 -2.09 2.91
C VAL A 63 -0.26 -2.70 4.21
N SER A 64 -1.35 -2.16 4.73
CA SER A 64 -1.97 -2.61 5.98
C SER A 64 -3.49 -2.61 5.84
N LEU A 65 -4.14 -3.54 6.53
CA LEU A 65 -5.59 -3.50 6.73
C LEU A 65 -5.91 -2.48 7.82
N GLN A 66 -6.95 -1.68 7.60
CA GLN A 66 -7.54 -0.87 8.67
C GLN A 66 -8.25 -1.80 9.67
N PRO A 67 -8.32 -1.42 10.96
CA PRO A 67 -9.12 -2.15 11.92
C PRO A 67 -10.58 -2.18 11.47
N GLY A 68 -11.27 -3.28 11.82
CA GLY A 68 -12.71 -3.37 11.64
C GLY A 68 -13.46 -2.35 12.51
N PRO A 69 -14.74 -2.08 12.21
CA PRO A 69 -15.55 -1.17 13.00
C PRO A 69 -15.93 -1.73 14.38
N GLU A 70 -15.91 -3.06 14.54
CA GLU A 70 -16.12 -3.73 15.82
C GLU A 70 -14.80 -3.78 16.62
N ASP A 71 -14.89 -3.49 17.92
CA ASP A 71 -13.78 -3.69 18.86
C ASP A 71 -13.68 -5.18 19.22
N LEU A 72 -12.95 -5.93 18.39
CA LEU A 72 -12.72 -7.37 18.58
C LEU A 72 -11.27 -7.63 18.93
N SER A 73 -11.06 -8.40 20.00
CA SER A 73 -9.74 -8.93 20.29
C SER A 73 -9.41 -10.12 19.38
N THR A 74 -8.12 -10.46 19.27
CA THR A 74 -7.70 -11.70 18.59
C THR A 74 -8.34 -12.94 19.20
N ALA A 75 -8.58 -12.95 20.53
CA ALA A 75 -9.22 -14.07 21.21
C ALA A 75 -10.70 -14.22 20.79
N ASP A 76 -11.41 -13.11 20.62
CA ASP A 76 -12.81 -13.12 20.15
C ASP A 76 -12.90 -13.65 18.72
N LEU A 77 -11.95 -13.28 17.85
CA LEU A 77 -11.88 -13.79 16.48
C LEU A 77 -11.65 -15.30 16.46
N ILE A 78 -10.73 -15.81 17.28
CA ILE A 78 -10.41 -17.24 17.37
C ILE A 78 -11.59 -18.04 17.94
N ALA A 79 -12.26 -17.53 18.98
CA ALA A 79 -13.39 -18.21 19.62
C ALA A 79 -14.60 -18.42 18.68
N ARG A 80 -14.67 -17.69 17.56
CA ARG A 80 -15.72 -17.83 16.53
C ARG A 80 -15.43 -18.95 15.52
N VAL A 81 -14.26 -19.59 15.57
CA VAL A 81 -13.88 -20.68 14.65
C VAL A 81 -14.31 -22.03 15.22
N SER A 82 -15.14 -22.77 14.50
CA SER A 82 -15.60 -24.12 14.90
C SER A 82 -14.69 -25.25 14.40
N ASP A 83 -14.09 -25.07 13.23
CA ASP A 83 -13.08 -25.94 12.62
C ASP A 83 -12.13 -25.04 11.81
N GLY A 84 -10.83 -25.14 12.08
CA GLY A 84 -9.81 -24.17 11.65
C GLY A 84 -8.50 -24.85 11.24
N LEU A 85 -7.53 -24.04 10.82
CA LEU A 85 -6.17 -24.49 10.48
C LEU A 85 -5.26 -24.57 11.71
#